data_AF-A0A5J4LQ50-F1
#
_entry.id   AF-A0A5J4LQ50-F1
#
_cell.length_a   1.000
_cell.length_b   1.000
_cell.length_c   1.000
_cell.angle_alpha   90.00
_cell.angle_beta   90.00
_cell.angle_gamma   90.00
#
_symmetry.space_group_name_H-M   'P 1'
#
loop_
_entity.id
_entity.type
_entity.pdbx_description
1 polymer ?
#
loop_
_entity_poly.entity_id
_entity_poly.type
_entity_poly.pdbx_seq_one_letter_code
_entity_poly.pdbx_strand_id
1 'polypeptide(L)'
;MVMVHHPLGGPIVWVWDNLLVHLCGELADFIAENKAWLTVFQLPSYAPDLNPTEGVWSLVKRSLDNFAAAGLDHLARVLKRKLKKIQYRPRLLHGCLTETGLTLNTS
;
A
#
# COMPACT_ATOMS: atom_id res chain seq x y z
N MET A 1 -4.73 8.86 -9.99
CA MET A 1 -4.80 8.75 -8.51
C MET A 1 -6.16 8.17 -8.16
N VAL A 2 -6.24 6.90 -7.76
CA VAL A 2 -7.54 6.30 -7.36
C VAL A 2 -7.76 6.70 -5.90
N MET A 3 -8.60 7.71 -5.70
CA MET A 3 -9.13 8.05 -4.39
C MET A 3 -10.13 6.98 -3.99
N VAL A 4 -9.76 6.08 -3.10
CA VAL A 4 -10.73 5.22 -2.43
C VAL A 4 -11.18 5.94 -1.16
N HIS A 5 -12.06 6.92 -1.30
CA HIS A 5 -12.99 7.24 -0.22
C HIS A 5 -14.11 6.19 -0.29
N HIS A 6 -13.81 4.98 0.18
CA HIS A 6 -14.88 4.13 0.69
C HIS A 6 -15.12 4.61 2.12
N PRO A 7 -16.35 4.94 2.52
CA PRO A 7 -16.61 5.38 3.88
C PRO A 7 -16.31 4.20 4.81
N LEU A 8 -15.09 4.13 5.33
CA LEU A 8 -14.66 3.14 6.31
C LEU A 8 -15.28 3.42 7.70
N GLY A 9 -16.21 4.37 7.80
CA GLY A 9 -16.94 4.72 9.01
C GLY A 9 -16.09 5.37 10.10
N GLY A 10 -14.81 5.66 9.85
CA GLY A 10 -13.90 6.20 10.84
C GLY A 10 -12.63 6.82 10.26
N PRO A 11 -11.75 7.37 11.12
CA PRO A 11 -10.50 8.00 10.72
C PRO A 11 -9.59 7.06 9.93
N ILE A 12 -8.91 7.61 8.93
CA ILE A 12 -7.99 6.90 8.05
C ILE A 12 -6.56 7.32 8.37
N VAL A 13 -5.66 6.34 8.45
CA VAL A 13 -4.22 6.56 8.57
C VAL A 13 -3.55 6.13 7.26
N TRP A 14 -2.82 7.04 6.62
CA TRP A 14 -1.95 6.72 5.49
C TRP A 14 -0.50 6.64 5.95
N VAL A 15 0.19 5.60 5.50
CA VAL A 15 1.63 5.39 5.73
C VAL A 15 2.28 5.19 4.37
N TRP A 16 3.26 6.01 4.01
CA TRP A 16 3.95 5.94 2.72
C TRP A 16 5.40 6.39 2.79
N ASP A 17 6.17 6.08 1.75
CA ASP A 17 7.57 6.50 1.62
C ASP A 17 7.70 7.88 0.94
N ASN A 18 8.95 8.27 0.65
CA ASN A 18 9.29 9.58 0.09
C ASN A 18 9.34 9.59 -1.44
N LEU A 19 8.62 8.68 -2.13
CA LEU A 19 8.50 8.76 -3.57
C LEU A 19 8.00 10.16 -3.97
N LEU A 20 8.60 10.78 -4.99
CA LEU A 20 8.36 12.19 -5.33
C LEU A 20 6.89 12.57 -5.53
N VAL A 21 6.06 11.63 -5.97
CA VAL A 21 4.60 11.83 -6.11
C VAL A 21 3.89 12.02 -4.76
N HIS A 22 4.46 11.52 -3.66
CA HIS A 22 3.96 11.71 -2.29
C HIS A 22 4.37 13.05 -1.68
N LEU A 23 5.23 13.82 -2.38
CA LEU A 23 5.74 15.12 -1.94
C LEU A 23 5.14 16.30 -2.71
N CYS A 24 4.16 16.08 -3.58
CA CYS A 24 3.57 17.17 -4.36
C CYS A 24 2.70 18.10 -3.48
N GLY A 25 2.71 19.39 -3.80
CA GLY A 25 1.98 20.41 -3.03
C GLY A 25 0.47 20.14 -2.98
N GLU A 26 -0.12 19.71 -4.10
CA GLU A 26 -1.54 19.35 -4.19
C GLU A 26 -1.95 18.29 -3.16
N LEU A 27 -1.05 17.35 -2.85
CA LEU A 27 -1.31 16.29 -1.88
C LEU A 27 -1.14 16.80 -0.45
N ALA A 28 -0.22 17.73 -0.21
CA ALA A 28 -0.09 18.41 1.07
C ALA A 28 -1.33 19.25 1.39
N ASP A 29 -1.88 19.96 0.41
CA ASP A 29 -3.12 20.74 0.53
C ASP A 29 -4.30 19.81 0.83
N PHE A 30 -4.43 18.71 0.08
CA PHE A 30 -5.46 17.70 0.34
C PHE A 30 -5.37 17.14 1.77
N ILE A 31 -4.18 16.82 2.25
CA ILE A 31 -3.98 16.35 3.63
C ILE A 31 -4.40 17.43 4.62
N ALA A 32 -4.03 18.69 4.38
CA ALA A 32 -4.37 19.80 5.25
C ALA A 32 -5.87 20.05 5.38
N GLU A 33 -6.59 19.99 4.26
CA GLU A 33 -8.05 20.15 4.19
C GLU A 33 -8.80 19.01 4.91
N ASN A 34 -8.19 17.82 4.98
CA ASN A 34 -8.85 16.61 5.46
C ASN A 34 -8.34 16.10 6.83
N LYS A 35 -7.60 16.92 7.58
CA LYS A 35 -7.03 16.59 8.90
C LYS A 35 -8.04 16.07 9.94
N ALA A 36 -9.32 16.39 9.78
CA ALA A 36 -10.38 15.93 10.68
C ALA A 36 -10.59 14.40 10.64
N TRP A 37 -10.27 13.75 9.50
CA TRP A 37 -10.46 12.32 9.32
C TRP A 37 -9.25 11.60 8.72
N LEU A 38 -8.24 12.33 8.23
CA LEU A 38 -7.03 11.78 7.62
C LEU A 38 -5.79 12.14 8.44
N THR A 39 -5.05 11.12 8.85
CA THR A 39 -3.69 11.25 9.41
C THR A 39 -2.69 10.63 8.45
N VAL A 40 -1.57 11.31 8.20
CA VAL A 40 -0.52 10.80 7.30
C VAL A 40 0.79 10.68 8.07
N PHE A 41 1.41 9.51 7.99
CA PHE A 41 2.76 9.23 8.47
C PHE A 41 3.69 9.00 7.29
N GLN A 42 4.68 9.86 7.18
CA GLN A 42 5.72 9.75 6.17
C GLN A 42 6.90 8.98 6.73
N LEU A 43 7.35 7.95 6.02
CA LEU A 43 8.50 7.14 6.43
C LEU A 43 9.82 7.91 6.20
N PRO A 44 10.86 7.63 7.00
CA PRO A 44 12.20 8.13 6.73
C PRO A 44 12.68 7.74 5.33
N SER A 45 13.53 8.57 4.73
CA SER A 45 14.16 8.25 3.45
C SER A 45 14.96 6.96 3.56
N TYR A 46 14.86 6.11 2.54
CA TYR A 46 15.56 4.82 2.46
C TYR A 46 15.26 3.85 3.61
N ALA A 47 14.02 3.83 4.12
CA ALA A 47 13.55 2.86 5.12
C ALA A 47 12.55 1.83 4.53
N PRO A 48 12.97 0.98 3.58
CA PRO A 48 12.08 -0.02 2.97
C PRO A 48 11.61 -1.08 3.98
N ASP A 49 12.38 -1.33 5.03
CA ASP A 49 12.06 -2.20 6.16
C ASP A 49 10.87 -1.72 6.99
N LEU A 50 10.54 -0.42 6.91
CA LEU A 50 9.37 0.17 7.56
C LEU A 50 8.15 0.25 6.63
N ASN A 51 8.28 -0.09 5.35
CA ASN A 51 7.22 0.03 4.36
C ASN A 51 6.50 -1.31 4.13
N PRO A 52 5.29 -1.53 4.66
CA PRO A 52 4.58 -2.81 4.54
C PRO A 52 4.21 -3.14 3.07
N THR A 53 4.22 -2.15 2.17
CA THR A 53 4.01 -2.42 0.75
C THR A 53 5.16 -3.22 0.12
N GLU A 54 6.38 -3.18 0.67
CA GLU A 54 7.49 -4.02 0.24
C GLU A 54 7.24 -5.52 0.51
N GLY A 55 6.58 -5.84 1.62
CA GLY A 55 6.11 -7.19 1.92
C GLY A 55 5.09 -7.68 0.88
N VAL A 56 4.13 -6.83 0.52
CA VAL A 56 3.15 -7.13 -0.55
C VAL A 56 3.86 -7.33 -1.89
N TRP A 57 4.82 -6.48 -2.23
CA TRP A 57 5.60 -6.61 -3.46
C TRP A 57 6.43 -7.89 -3.48
N SER A 58 7.01 -8.28 -2.35
CA SER A 58 7.75 -9.53 -2.21
C SER A 58 6.85 -10.75 -2.44
N LEU A 59 5.63 -10.75 -1.90
CA LEU A 59 4.63 -11.81 -2.16
C LEU A 59 4.24 -11.89 -3.64
N VAL A 60 4.05 -10.75 -4.30
CA VAL A 60 3.75 -10.72 -5.74
C VAL A 60 4.92 -11.27 -6.55
N LYS A 61 6.15 -10.79 -6.31
CA LYS A 61 7.37 -11.22 -7.02
C LYS A 61 7.59 -12.73 -6.89
N ARG A 62 7.57 -13.27 -5.66
CA ARG A 62 7.68 -14.73 -5.41
C ARG A 62 6.61 -15.55 -6.14
N SER A 63 5.41 -15.00 -6.30
CA SER A 63 4.32 -15.67 -7.03
C SER A 63 4.51 -15.70 -8.56
N LEU A 64 5.56 -15.05 -9.07
CA LEU A 64 5.92 -14.89 -10.47
C LEU A 64 7.30 -15.45 -10.82
N ASP A 65 8.01 -16.11 -9.90
CA ASP A 65 9.40 -16.55 -10.10
C ASP A 65 9.62 -17.38 -11.40
N ASN A 66 8.59 -18.07 -11.91
CA ASN A 66 8.63 -18.84 -13.16
C ASN A 66 7.61 -18.36 -14.21
N PHE A 67 7.11 -17.13 -14.10
CA PHE A 67 6.12 -16.60 -15.03
C PHE A 67 6.79 -15.88 -16.21
N ALA A 68 6.60 -16.44 -17.41
CA ALA A 68 6.95 -15.75 -18.66
C ALA A 68 5.74 -14.97 -19.18
N ALA A 69 5.85 -13.65 -19.21
CA ALA A 69 4.80 -12.80 -19.77
C ALA A 69 4.86 -12.84 -21.31
N ALA A 70 3.69 -12.95 -21.95
CA ALA A 70 3.56 -12.87 -23.41
C ALA A 70 3.54 -11.41 -23.92
N GLY A 71 3.78 -10.43 -23.04
CA GLY A 71 3.64 -9.01 -23.29
C GLY A 71 3.17 -8.24 -22.06
N LEU A 72 3.20 -6.91 -22.13
CA LEU A 72 2.89 -6.03 -21.01
C LEU A 72 1.45 -6.17 -20.52
N ASP A 73 0.47 -6.32 -21.42
CA ASP A 73 -0.94 -6.50 -21.05
C ASP A 73 -1.18 -7.81 -20.31
N HIS A 74 -0.48 -8.88 -20.71
CA HIS A 74 -0.55 -10.16 -20.03
C HIS A 74 0.02 -10.03 -18.62
N LEU A 75 1.18 -9.39 -18.47
CA LEU A 75 1.79 -9.12 -17.17
C LEU A 75 0.87 -8.29 -16.27
N ALA A 76 0.32 -7.18 -16.77
CA ALA A 76 -0.58 -6.31 -16.01
C ALA A 76 -1.83 -7.07 -15.53
N ARG A 77 -2.43 -7.92 -16.39
CA ARG A 77 -3.59 -8.75 -16.03
C ARG A 77 -3.24 -9.75 -14.92
N VAL A 78 -2.07 -10.38 -15.00
CA VAL A 78 -1.62 -11.35 -13.98
C VAL A 78 -1.33 -10.64 -12.66
N LEU A 79 -0.60 -9.51 -12.69
CA LEU A 79 -0.31 -8.70 -11.49
C LEU A 79 -1.61 -8.26 -10.79
N LYS A 80 -2.58 -7.70 -11.53
CA LYS A 80 -3.89 -7.32 -10.98
C LYS A 80 -4.61 -8.50 -10.31
N ARG A 81 -4.59 -9.68 -10.93
CA ARG A 81 -5.20 -10.90 -10.36
C ARG A 81 -4.49 -11.35 -9.08
N LYS A 82 -3.16 -11.30 -9.03
CA LYS A 82 -2.38 -11.68 -7.83
C LYS A 82 -2.61 -10.70 -6.69
N LEU A 83 -2.55 -9.40 -6.96
CA LEU A 83 -2.86 -8.35 -5.99
C LEU A 83 -4.28 -8.51 -5.43
N LYS A 84 -5.27 -8.76 -6.30
CA LYS A 84 -6.64 -9.05 -5.86
C LYS A 84 -6.72 -10.28 -4.95
N LYS A 85 -5.95 -11.34 -5.23
CA LYS A 85 -5.89 -12.52 -4.32
C LYS A 85 -5.27 -12.20 -2.96
N ILE A 86 -4.26 -11.34 -2.92
CA ILE A 86 -3.65 -10.88 -1.65
C ILE A 86 -4.65 -10.04 -0.86
N GLN A 87 -5.38 -9.14 -1.53
CA GLN A 87 -6.43 -8.31 -0.92
C GLN A 87 -7.48 -9.15 -0.15
N TYR A 88 -7.88 -10.31 -0.68
CA TYR A 88 -8.83 -11.22 -0.01
C TYR A 88 -8.18 -12.17 1.01
N ARG A 89 -6.92 -11.96 1.39
CA ARG A 89 -6.20 -12.78 2.39
C ARG A 89 -5.68 -11.87 3.52
N PRO A 90 -6.55 -11.47 4.46
CA PRO A 90 -6.18 -10.57 5.56
C PRO A 90 -4.92 -11.01 6.31
N ARG A 91 -4.74 -12.31 6.54
CA ARG A 91 -3.54 -12.86 7.20
C ARG A 91 -2.22 -12.47 6.52
N LEU A 92 -2.18 -12.40 5.19
CA LEU A 92 -0.98 -11.98 4.46
C LEU A 92 -0.72 -10.49 4.64
N LEU A 93 -1.78 -9.67 4.63
CA LEU A 93 -1.69 -8.23 4.87
C LEU A 93 -1.25 -7.93 6.31
N HIS A 94 -1.81 -8.62 7.30
CA HIS A 94 -1.39 -8.52 8.69
C HIS A 94 0.06 -8.96 8.89
N GLY A 95 0.51 -10.01 8.19
CA GLY A 95 1.92 -10.41 8.20
C GLY A 95 2.85 -9.31 7.69
N CYS A 96 2.52 -8.68 6.56
CA CYS A 96 3.31 -7.57 6.01
C CYS A 96 3.38 -6.37 6.97
N LEU A 97 2.30 -6.08 7.70
CA LEU A 97 2.29 -5.02 8.73
C LEU A 97 3.12 -5.40 9.95
N THR A 98 2.99 -6.65 10.41
CA THR A 98 3.71 -7.16 11.58
C THR A 98 5.22 -7.15 11.36
N GLU A 99 5.67 -7.47 10.15
CA GLU A 99 7.08 -7.42 9.75
C GLU A 99 7.70 -6.00 9.89
N THR A 100 6.89 -4.94 9.78
CA THR A 100 7.32 -3.55 9.95
C THR A 100 7.01 -3.00 11.34
N GLY A 101 6.58 -3.84 12.29
CA GLY A 101 6.16 -3.43 13.63
C GLY A 101 4.83 -2.70 13.70
N LEU A 102 4.05 -2.65 12.61
CA LEU A 102 2.73 -2.03 12.56
C LEU A 102 1.64 -3.05 12.94
N THR A 103 0.70 -2.64 13.78
CA THR A 103 -0.43 -3.49 14.21
C THR A 103 -1.75 -2.79 13.98
N LEU A 104 -2.72 -3.50 13.39
CA LEU A 104 -4.11 -3.04 13.30
C LEU A 104 -4.84 -3.51 14.56
N ASN A 105 -4.95 -2.62 15.54
CA ASN A 105 -5.80 -2.87 16.70
C ASN A 105 -7.25 -2.55 16.29
N THR A 106 -8.09 -3.57 16.20
CA THR A 106 -9.53 -3.40 16.16
C THR A 106 -10.01 -3.16 17.58
N SER A 107 -10.28 -1.89 17.91
CA SER A 107 -11.06 -1.50 19.10
C SER A 107 -12.53 -1.86 18.94
#